data_AF-A0AAP3Q560-F1
#
_entry.id   AF-A0AAP3Q560-F1
#
_cell.length_a   1.000
_cell.length_b   1.000
_cell.length_c   1.000
_cell.angle_alpha   90.00
_cell.angle_beta   90.00
_cell.angle_gamma   90.00
#
_symmetry.space_group_name_H-M   'P 1'
#
loop_
_entity.id
_entity.type
_entity.pdbx_description
1 polymer ?
#
loop_
_entity_poly.entity_id
_entity_poly.type
_entity_poly.pdbx_seq_one_letter_code
_entity_poly.pdbx_strand_id
1 'polypeptide(L)' 'MKVENKENNRKIQQVAATMAIEDMYMSKDCLQGLIDVANGTKQGVTEELKATDMMRLY' A
#
# COMPACT_ATOMS: atom_id res chain seq x y z
N MET A 1 2.55 0.85 13.28
CA MET A 1 1.33 1.00 12.47
C MET A 1 0.26 0.11 13.08
N LYS A 2 -0.89 0.66 13.48
CA LYS A 2 -2.05 -0.14 13.88
C LYS A 2 -3.02 -0.15 12.71
N VAL A 3 -3.35 -1.34 12.19
CA VAL A 3 -4.28 -1.50 11.08
C VAL A 3 -5.58 -2.05 11.63
N GLU A 4 -6.69 -1.38 11.31
CA GLU A 4 -8.01 -1.85 11.71
C GLU A 4 -8.34 -3.18 11.02
N ASN A 5 -9.02 -4.08 11.74
CA ASN A 5 -9.36 -5.41 11.27
C ASN A 5 -10.57 -5.42 10.31
N LYS A 6 -10.50 -4.61 9.25
CA LYS A 6 -11.49 -4.50 8.17
C LYS A 6 -11.12 -5.42 7.02
N GLU A 7 -12.11 -5.87 6.24
CA GLU A 7 -11.92 -6.78 5.11
C GLU A 7 -10.89 -6.24 4.09
N ASN A 8 -11.02 -4.96 3.70
CA ASN A 8 -10.11 -4.34 2.73
C ASN A 8 -8.67 -4.26 3.24
N ASN A 9 -8.48 -4.04 4.54
CA ASN A 9 -7.15 -4.00 5.15
C ASN A 9 -6.50 -5.38 5.20
N ARG A 10 -7.28 -6.45 5.37
CA ARG A 10 -6.78 -7.84 5.27
C ARG A 10 -6.32 -8.16 3.86
N LYS A 11 -7.07 -7.73 2.83
CA LYS A 11 -6.68 -7.88 1.42
C LYS A 11 -5.35 -7.17 1.14
N ILE A 12 -5.16 -5.95 1.65
CA ILE A 12 -3.89 -5.21 1.54
C ILE A 12 -2.74 -5.95 2.23
N GLN A 13 -2.98 -6.51 3.42
CA GLN A 13 -1.98 -7.31 4.13
C GLN A 13 -1.60 -8.59 3.37
N GLN A 14 -2.56 -9.25 2.72
CA GLN A 14 -2.29 -10.42 1.89
C GLN A 14 -1.41 -10.07 0.70
N VAL A 15 -1.68 -8.96 0.01
CA VAL A 15 -0.81 -8.48 -1.09
C VAL A 15 0.60 -8.20 -0.58
N ALA A 16 0.75 -7.47 0.53
CA ALA A 16 2.07 -7.19 1.11
C ALA A 16 2.83 -8.46 1.52
N ALA A 17 2.13 -9.47 2.04
CA ALA A 17 2.71 -10.77 2.38
C ALA A 17 3.18 -11.54 1.15
N THR A 18 2.38 -11.58 0.08
CA THR A 18 2.77 -12.21 -1.20
C THR A 18 3.97 -11.50 -1.82
N MET A 19 3.99 -10.16 -1.82
CA MET A 19 5.14 -9.39 -2.33
C MET A 19 6.42 -9.73 -1.58
N ALA A 20 6.37 -9.82 -0.24
CA ALA A 20 7.53 -10.19 0.56
C ALA A 20 8.03 -11.61 0.28
N ILE A 21 7.14 -12.55 -0.06
CA ILE A 21 7.52 -13.92 -0.48
C ILE A 21 8.24 -13.89 -1.84
N GLU A 22 7.83 -13.00 -2.73
CA GLU A 22 8.41 -12.84 -4.07
C GLU A 22 9.67 -11.93 -4.08
N ASP A 23 10.23 -11.61 -2.91
CA ASP A 23 11.36 -10.66 -2.73
C ASP A 23 11.07 -9.27 -3.34
N MET A 24 9.79 -8.90 -3.39
CA MET A 24 9.32 -7.59 -3.82
C MET A 24 8.94 -6.75 -2.60
N TYR A 25 9.32 -5.48 -2.63
CA TYR A 25 9.13 -4.57 -1.51
C TYR A 25 8.32 -3.36 -1.93
N MET A 26 7.28 -3.07 -1.15
CA MET A 26 6.53 -1.83 -1.24
C MET A 26 7.03 -0.89 -0.15
N SER A 27 7.14 0.41 -0.47
CA SER A 27 7.51 1.40 0.54
C SER A 27 6.44 1.46 1.63
N LYS A 28 6.88 1.72 2.87
CA LYS A 28 5.98 1.89 4.01
C LYS A 28 4.93 2.98 3.75
N ASP A 29 5.32 4.05 3.05
CA ASP A 29 4.43 5.17 2.73
C ASP A 29 3.37 4.77 1.71
N CYS A 30 3.74 3.93 0.74
CA CYS A 30 2.79 3.39 -0.23
C CYS A 30 1.78 2.45 0.44
N LEU A 31 2.24 1.56 1.31
CA LEU A 31 1.36 0.67 2.09
C LEU A 31 0.42 1.45 3.01
N GLN A 32 0.90 2.50 3.67
CA GLN A 32 0.08 3.37 4.52
C GLN A 32 -0.96 4.13 3.69
N GLY A 33 -0.58 4.65 2.52
CA GLY A 33 -1.51 5.29 1.58
C GLY A 33 -2.63 4.36 1.13
N LEU A 34 -2.34 3.08 0.87
CA LEU A 34 -3.36 2.08 0.55
C LEU A 34 -4.34 1.84 1.72
N ILE A 35 -3.82 1.79 2.95
CA ILE A 35 -4.63 1.62 4.16
C ILE A 35 -5.54 2.84 4.39
N ASP A 36 -5.03 4.05 4.16
CA ASP A 36 -5.78 5.29 4.31
C ASP A 36 -6.92 5.40 3.28
N VAL A 37 -6.65 4.98 2.04
CA VAL A 37 -7.69 4.86 1.01
C VAL A 37 -8.74 3.81 1.39
N ALA A 38 -8.32 2.64 1.86
CA ALA A 38 -9.23 1.57 2.28
C ALA A 38 -10.09 1.95 3.49
N ASN A 39 -9.57 2.82 4.37
CA ASN A 39 -10.31 3.35 5.52
C ASN A 39 -11.13 4.61 5.19
N GLY A 40 -11.01 5.16 3.98
CA GLY A 40 -11.70 6.38 3.55
C GLY A 40 -11.14 7.67 4.13
N THR A 41 -9.95 7.63 4.75
CA THR A 41 -9.26 8.80 5.30
C THR A 41 -8.48 9.57 4.22
N LYS A 42 -8.24 8.96 3.06
CA LYS A 42 -7.75 9.60 1.83
C LYS A 42 -8.67 9.24 0.65
N GLN A 43 -9.07 10.21 -0.16
CA GLN A 43 -9.82 9.95 -1.39
C GLN A 43 -8.85 9.73 -2.56
N GLY A 44 -8.87 8.52 -3.11
CA GLY A 44 -8.12 8.15 -4.30
C GLY A 44 -6.66 7.79 -4.05
N VAL A 45 -6.17 6.84 -4.84
CA VAL A 45 -4.74 6.72 -5.17
C VAL A 45 -4.45 7.87 -6.13
N THR A 46 -4.32 9.09 -5.60
CA THR A 46 -3.93 10.26 -6.38
C THR A 46 -2.60 9.98 -7.10
N GLU A 47 -2.39 10.64 -8.23
CA GLU A 47 -1.25 10.45 -9.17
C GLU A 47 0.13 10.38 -8.48
N GLU A 48 0.24 10.89 -7.25
CA GLU A 48 1.33 10.73 -6.29
C GLU A 48 1.81 9.28 -6.07
N LEU A 49 0.91 8.29 -5.94
CA LEU A 49 1.31 6.89 -5.74
C LEU A 49 1.86 6.27 -7.03
N LYS A 50 1.30 6.65 -8.19
CA LYS A 50 1.79 6.21 -9.51
C LYS A 50 3.16 6.81 -9.84
N ALA A 51 3.41 8.05 -9.40
CA ALA A 51 4.66 8.76 -9.66
C ALA A 51 5.84 8.23 -8.83
N THR A 52 5.57 7.66 -7.64
CA THR A 52 6.63 7.26 -6.71
C THR A 52 7.25 5.90 -7.08
N ASP A 53 6.48 4.96 -7.64
CA ASP A 53 6.98 3.64 -8.06
C ASP A 53 7.74 3.67 -9.40
N MET A 54 7.52 4.68 -10.26
CA MET A 54 8.18 4.77 -11.58
C MET A 54 9.53 5.50 -11.59
N MET A 55 9.94 6.14 -10.48
CA MET A 55 11.15 6.99 -10.44
C MET A 55 12.36 6.37 -9.72
N ARG A 56 12.33 5.09 -9.34
CA ARG A 56 13.50 4.41 -8.75
C ARG A 56 13.94 3.20 -9.55
N LEU A 57 14.45 3.47 -10.76
CA LEU A 57 15.37 2.59 -11.47
C LEU A 57 16.73 3.30 -11.52
N TYR A 58 17.56 3.05 -10.51
CA TYR A 58 19.01 3.28 -10.54
C TYR A 58 19.70 2.05 -10.00
#